data_AF-A0A0K2VH79-F1
#
_entry.id   AF-A0A0K2VH79-F1
#
_cell.length_a   1.000
_cell.length_b   1.000
_cell.length_c   1.000
_cell.angle_alpha   90.00
_cell.angle_beta   90.00
_cell.angle_gamma   90.00
#
_symmetry.space_group_name_H-M   'P 1'
#
loop_
_entity.id
_entity.type
_entity.pdbx_description
1 polymer ?
#
loop_
_entity_poly.entity_id
_entity_poly.type
_entity_poly.pdbx_seq_one_letter_code
_entity_poly.pdbx_strand_id
1 'polypeptide(L)'
;MVENRTGLIVNISSGGGLKYLFNVPYGIGKAACDRMAADCAVELKNKNVTMVSIWPGPVKTEEIINRVLENPEARNSVKRMFESGESTEFTGMAIVKLASDPNKIQCTGKILLTSFLARKYDIKDLNGLITGDMFSIKNILQVRGHNWISSLIPSFITIPTIFIHYLSNKF
;
A
#
# COMPACT_ATOMS: atom_id res chain seq x y z
N MET A 1 3.77 -16.34 -19.50
CA MET A 1 3.02 -15.04 -19.48
C MET A 1 3.04 -14.36 -20.83
N VAL A 2 4.21 -14.00 -21.37
CA VAL A 2 4.32 -13.29 -22.67
C VAL A 2 3.70 -14.05 -23.84
N GLU A 3 4.04 -15.34 -24.01
CA GLU A 3 3.47 -16.18 -25.06
C GLU A 3 1.94 -16.31 -24.94
N ASN A 4 1.45 -16.44 -23.70
CA ASN A 4 0.01 -16.54 -23.40
C ASN A 4 -0.73 -15.20 -23.51
N ARG A 5 -0.03 -14.09 -23.79
CA ARG A 5 -0.60 -12.72 -23.84
C ARG A 5 -1.43 -12.38 -22.60
N THR A 6 -1.01 -12.87 -21.43
CA THR A 6 -1.64 -12.57 -20.15
C THR A 6 -0.68 -12.85 -18.99
N GLY A 7 -0.71 -12.01 -17.97
CA GLY A 7 0.09 -12.17 -16.77
C GLY A 7 -0.04 -10.98 -15.82
N LEU A 8 0.27 -11.21 -14.56
CA LEU A 8 0.39 -10.19 -13.53
C LEU A 8 1.71 -10.41 -12.78
N ILE A 9 2.54 -9.37 -12.73
CA ILE A 9 3.74 -9.30 -11.91
C ILE A 9 3.51 -8.23 -10.84
N VAL A 10 3.78 -8.57 -9.58
CA VAL A 10 3.56 -7.68 -8.44
C VAL A 10 4.86 -7.48 -7.69
N ASN A 11 5.30 -6.23 -7.59
CA ASN A 11 6.29 -5.83 -6.60
C ASN A 11 5.59 -5.41 -5.31
N ILE A 12 6.09 -5.87 -4.16
CA ILE A 12 5.66 -5.35 -2.85
C ILE A 12 6.57 -4.18 -2.48
N SER A 13 6.04 -2.98 -2.55
CA SER A 13 6.72 -1.73 -2.18
C SER A 13 6.05 -1.08 -0.97
N SER A 14 6.34 0.20 -0.71
CA SER A 14 5.76 0.98 0.38
C SER A 14 6.02 2.47 0.16
N GLY A 15 5.42 3.32 1.01
CA GLY A 15 5.72 4.76 1.04
C GLY A 15 7.20 5.09 1.29
N GLY A 16 8.03 4.11 1.68
CA GLY A 16 9.49 4.25 1.75
C GLY A 16 10.15 4.56 0.39
N GLY A 17 9.47 4.29 -0.72
CA GLY A 17 9.93 4.72 -2.05
C GLY A 17 9.81 6.22 -2.30
N LEU A 18 9.02 6.95 -1.49
CA LEU A 18 8.85 8.40 -1.58
C LEU A 18 9.62 9.17 -0.51
N LYS A 19 9.71 8.62 0.69
CA LYS A 19 10.31 9.26 1.87
C LYS A 19 11.22 8.31 2.62
N TYR A 20 12.16 8.88 3.36
CA TYR A 20 13.00 8.12 4.28
C TYR A 20 12.13 7.33 5.27
N LEU A 21 12.25 6.00 5.23
CA LEU A 21 11.56 5.09 6.14
C LEU A 21 12.52 3.97 6.53
N PHE A 22 12.62 3.71 7.83
CA PHE A 22 13.53 2.75 8.47
C PHE A 22 15.03 3.01 8.27
N ASN A 23 15.56 2.84 7.06
CA ASN A 23 16.96 3.04 6.73
C ASN A 23 17.17 3.32 5.24
N VAL A 24 18.41 3.67 4.87
CA VAL A 24 18.77 4.02 3.49
C VAL A 24 18.53 2.85 2.51
N PRO A 25 19.02 1.62 2.74
CA PRO A 25 18.79 0.52 1.81
C PRO A 25 17.31 0.19 1.60
N TYR A 26 16.49 0.29 2.64
CA TYR A 26 15.05 0.05 2.56
C TYR A 26 14.38 1.03 1.60
N GLY A 27 14.62 2.34 1.77
CA GLY A 27 14.04 3.36 0.89
C GLY A 27 14.47 3.19 -0.57
N ILE A 28 15.77 2.93 -0.79
CA ILE A 28 16.31 2.67 -2.14
C ILE A 28 15.63 1.45 -2.77
N GLY A 29 15.53 0.33 -2.03
CA GLY A 29 14.90 -0.89 -2.53
C GLY A 29 13.43 -0.67 -2.91
N LYS A 30 12.67 0.06 -2.09
CA LYS A 30 11.26 0.35 -2.37
C LYS A 30 11.09 1.32 -3.56
N ALA A 31 11.92 2.35 -3.65
CA ALA A 31 11.95 3.24 -4.81
C ALA A 31 12.31 2.48 -6.11
N ALA A 32 13.24 1.53 -6.04
CA ALA A 32 13.60 0.67 -7.17
C ALA A 32 12.46 -0.25 -7.58
N CYS A 33 11.72 -0.85 -6.64
CA CYS A 33 10.53 -1.64 -6.92
C CYS A 33 9.45 -0.84 -7.67
N ASP A 34 9.21 0.40 -7.25
CA ASP A 34 8.25 1.30 -7.90
C ASP A 34 8.69 1.66 -9.33
N ARG A 35 9.97 2.02 -9.50
CA ARG A 35 10.56 2.33 -10.81
C ARG A 35 10.52 1.13 -11.74
N MET A 36 10.87 -0.05 -11.25
CA MET A 36 10.85 -1.29 -12.01
C MET A 36 9.44 -1.59 -12.56
N ALA A 37 8.39 -1.40 -11.74
CA ALA A 37 7.03 -1.58 -12.22
C ALA A 37 6.67 -0.62 -13.37
N ALA A 38 7.07 0.66 -13.24
CA ALA A 38 6.83 1.67 -14.28
C ALA A 38 7.57 1.36 -15.59
N ASP A 39 8.86 1.03 -15.50
CA ASP A 39 9.71 0.82 -16.69
C ASP A 39 9.38 -0.52 -17.38
N CYS A 40 9.23 -1.60 -16.62
CA CYS A 40 8.81 -2.89 -17.20
C CYS A 40 7.42 -2.83 -17.81
N ALA A 41 6.52 -1.97 -17.31
CA ALA A 41 5.22 -1.76 -17.94
C ALA A 41 5.35 -1.24 -19.37
N VAL A 42 6.36 -0.41 -19.68
CA VAL A 42 6.64 0.03 -21.06
C VAL A 42 6.96 -1.17 -21.95
N GLU A 43 7.82 -2.08 -21.49
CA GLU A 43 8.27 -3.25 -22.26
C GLU A 43 7.22 -4.37 -22.37
N LEU A 44 6.32 -4.46 -21.39
CA LEU A 44 5.37 -5.56 -21.21
C LEU A 44 3.94 -5.23 -21.68
N LYS A 45 3.58 -3.94 -21.78
CA LYS A 45 2.21 -3.52 -22.13
C LYS A 45 1.76 -4.08 -23.49
N ASN A 46 2.61 -4.01 -24.52
CA ASN A 46 2.29 -4.57 -25.86
C ASN A 46 2.21 -6.11 -25.88
N LYS A 47 2.67 -6.77 -24.82
CA LYS A 47 2.58 -8.23 -24.61
C LYS A 47 1.39 -8.61 -23.73
N ASN A 48 0.56 -7.64 -23.34
CA ASN A 48 -0.57 -7.79 -22.42
C ASN A 48 -0.18 -8.45 -21.07
N VAL A 49 1.02 -8.13 -20.59
CA VAL A 49 1.47 -8.52 -19.25
C VAL A 49 1.43 -7.28 -18.36
N THR A 50 0.67 -7.39 -17.26
CA THR A 50 0.51 -6.31 -16.28
C THR A 50 1.64 -6.39 -15.27
N MET A 51 2.29 -5.27 -14.99
CA MET A 51 3.22 -5.15 -13.88
C MET A 51 2.85 -3.96 -13.01
N VAL A 52 2.76 -4.18 -11.69
CA VAL A 52 2.35 -3.15 -10.72
C VAL A 52 3.27 -3.16 -9.51
N SER A 53 3.32 -2.02 -8.83
CA SER A 53 3.89 -1.92 -7.49
C SER A 53 2.74 -1.79 -6.49
N ILE A 54 2.58 -2.75 -5.58
CA ILE A 54 1.55 -2.70 -4.55
C ILE A 54 2.17 -2.15 -3.27
N TRP A 55 1.46 -1.22 -2.64
CA TRP A 55 1.79 -0.66 -1.34
C TRP A 55 0.77 -1.16 -0.31
N PRO A 56 1.13 -2.22 0.43
CA PRO A 56 0.46 -2.57 1.67
C PRO A 56 0.50 -1.40 2.66
N GLY A 57 -0.53 -1.31 3.48
CA GLY A 57 -0.50 -0.52 4.71
C GLY A 57 0.49 -1.09 5.73
N PRO A 58 0.41 -0.67 6.99
CA PRO A 58 1.19 -1.27 8.08
C PRO A 58 0.71 -2.72 8.29
N VAL A 59 1.42 -3.70 7.73
CA VAL A 59 1.01 -5.11 7.82
C VAL A 59 1.45 -5.71 9.15
N LYS A 60 0.54 -6.43 9.81
CA LYS A 60 0.81 -7.16 11.06
C LYS A 60 1.41 -8.53 10.77
N THR A 61 2.65 -8.55 10.27
CA THR A 61 3.42 -9.80 10.13
C THR A 61 3.93 -10.26 11.48
N GLU A 62 4.34 -11.52 11.58
CA GLU A 62 4.93 -12.13 12.77
C GLU A 62 6.12 -11.33 13.29
N GLU A 63 6.97 -10.86 12.38
CA GLU A 63 8.12 -10.02 12.69
C GLU A 63 7.71 -8.67 13.30
N ILE A 64 6.66 -8.04 12.77
CA ILE A 64 6.14 -6.76 13.28
C ILE A 64 5.47 -6.96 14.65
N ILE A 65 4.71 -8.04 14.82
CA ILE A 65 4.08 -8.38 16.10
C ILE A 65 5.17 -8.47 17.17
N ASN A 66 6.21 -9.27 16.93
CA ASN A 66 7.30 -9.49 17.88
C ASN A 66 8.13 -8.21 18.14
N ARG A 67 8.52 -7.48 17.09
CA ARG A 67 9.48 -6.36 17.23
C ARG A 67 8.83 -5.03 17.59
N VAL A 68 7.54 -4.86 17.33
CA VAL A 68 6.84 -3.58 17.51
C VAL A 68 5.70 -3.71 18.50
N LEU A 69 4.74 -4.61 18.26
CA LEU A 69 3.51 -4.64 19.07
C LEU A 69 3.76 -5.20 20.47
N GLU A 70 4.53 -6.28 20.57
CA GLU A 70 4.87 -6.94 21.84
C GLU A 70 6.10 -6.33 22.53
N ASN A 71 6.90 -5.53 21.80
CA ASN A 71 8.10 -4.91 22.34
C ASN A 71 7.76 -3.68 23.22
N PRO A 72 8.04 -3.70 24.54
CA PRO A 72 7.76 -2.56 25.42
C PRO A 72 8.50 -1.27 25.03
N GLU A 73 9.68 -1.38 24.45
CA GLU A 73 10.58 -0.26 24.10
C GLU A 73 10.22 0.39 22.75
N ALA A 74 9.34 -0.24 21.96
CA ALA A 74 8.96 0.32 20.66
C ALA A 74 8.18 1.64 20.83
N ARG A 75 8.51 2.63 19.98
CA ARG A 75 7.89 3.97 20.01
C ARG A 75 6.37 3.88 19.90
N ASN A 76 5.66 4.57 20.79
CA ASN A 76 4.18 4.58 20.83
C ASN A 76 3.51 4.99 19.51
N SER A 77 4.14 5.86 18.72
CA SER A 77 3.62 6.23 17.39
C SER A 77 3.68 5.08 16.39
N VAL A 78 4.72 4.25 16.47
CA VAL A 78 4.92 3.07 15.60
C VAL A 78 3.95 1.97 16.03
N LYS A 79 3.79 1.72 17.34
CA LYS A 79 2.77 0.80 17.86
C LYS A 79 1.37 1.13 17.34
N ARG A 80 0.91 2.38 17.53
CA ARG A 80 -0.41 2.83 17.08
C ARG A 80 -0.63 2.65 15.57
N MET A 81 0.42 2.84 14.77
CA MET A 81 0.36 2.63 13.32
C MET A 81 0.07 1.17 12.97
N PHE A 82 0.68 0.21 13.67
CA PHE A 82 0.49 -1.22 13.42
C PHE A 82 -0.70 -1.83 14.17
N GLU A 83 -1.17 -1.24 15.27
CA GLU A 83 -2.43 -1.64 15.94
C GLU A 83 -3.63 -1.51 15.00
N SER A 84 -3.72 -0.38 14.28
CA SER A 84 -4.68 -0.18 13.18
C SER A 84 -4.17 -0.69 11.83
N GLY A 85 -3.17 -1.58 11.87
CA GLY A 85 -2.54 -2.18 10.69
C GLY A 85 -3.41 -3.25 10.04
N GLU A 86 -3.13 -3.51 8.77
CA GLU A 86 -3.84 -4.52 7.98
C GLU A 86 -3.33 -5.93 8.27
N SER A 87 -4.19 -6.93 8.04
CA SER A 87 -3.80 -8.33 8.01
C SER A 87 -2.99 -8.66 6.75
N THR A 88 -2.25 -9.77 6.77
CA THR A 88 -1.54 -10.26 5.58
C THR A 88 -2.55 -10.76 4.53
N GLU A 89 -3.66 -11.34 4.98
CA GLU A 89 -4.77 -11.81 4.17
C GLU A 89 -5.39 -10.69 3.35
N PHE A 90 -5.56 -9.50 3.92
CA PHE A 90 -6.14 -8.35 3.23
C PHE A 90 -5.35 -7.95 1.98
N THR A 91 -4.01 -7.91 2.09
CA THR A 91 -3.13 -7.69 0.92
C THR A 91 -3.26 -8.83 -0.08
N GLY A 92 -3.31 -10.09 0.38
CA GLY A 92 -3.52 -11.25 -0.49
C GLY A 92 -4.84 -11.18 -1.26
N MET A 93 -5.94 -10.84 -0.59
CA MET A 93 -7.27 -10.67 -1.19
C MET A 93 -7.27 -9.58 -2.27
N ALA A 94 -6.61 -8.45 -2.02
CA ALA A 94 -6.46 -7.38 -3.00
C ALA A 94 -5.69 -7.82 -4.25
N ILE A 95 -4.60 -8.58 -4.07
CA ILE A 95 -3.81 -9.15 -5.17
C ILE A 95 -4.64 -10.15 -5.97
N VAL A 96 -5.38 -11.04 -5.31
CA VAL A 96 -6.25 -12.02 -5.96
C VAL A 96 -7.31 -11.31 -6.81
N LYS A 97 -8.00 -10.30 -6.27
CA LYS A 97 -8.99 -9.52 -7.03
C LYS A 97 -8.37 -8.79 -8.23
N LEU A 98 -7.19 -8.22 -8.07
CA LEU A 98 -6.46 -7.61 -9.20
C LEU A 98 -6.06 -8.66 -10.24
N ALA A 99 -5.60 -9.83 -9.84
CA ALA A 99 -5.24 -10.93 -10.73
C ALA A 99 -6.44 -11.41 -11.56
N SER A 100 -7.63 -11.47 -10.94
CA SER A 100 -8.88 -11.85 -11.60
C SER A 100 -9.52 -10.73 -12.42
N ASP A 101 -9.09 -9.47 -12.29
CA ASP A 101 -9.65 -8.35 -13.05
C ASP A 101 -9.27 -8.48 -14.55
N PRO A 102 -10.24 -8.58 -15.48
CA PRO A 102 -9.95 -8.64 -16.92
C PRO A 102 -9.32 -7.33 -17.43
N ASN A 103 -9.55 -6.21 -16.74
CA ASN A 103 -9.04 -4.89 -17.07
C ASN A 103 -7.75 -4.52 -16.32
N LYS A 104 -7.09 -5.47 -15.65
CA LYS A 104 -5.85 -5.22 -14.87
C LYS A 104 -4.74 -4.53 -15.66
N ILE A 105 -4.70 -4.70 -16.99
CA ILE A 105 -3.71 -4.03 -17.85
C ILE A 105 -3.80 -2.50 -17.79
N GLN A 106 -4.98 -1.94 -17.47
CA GLN A 106 -5.15 -0.50 -17.25
C GLN A 106 -4.40 0.02 -16.00
N CYS A 107 -3.99 -0.89 -15.14
CA CYS A 107 -3.21 -0.60 -13.94
C CYS A 107 -1.70 -0.75 -14.16
N THR A 108 -1.24 -1.28 -15.30
CA THR A 108 0.19 -1.54 -15.52
C THR A 108 1.02 -0.26 -15.37
N GLY A 109 2.17 -0.39 -14.70
CA GLY A 109 3.09 0.71 -14.41
C GLY A 109 2.70 1.60 -13.23
N LYS A 110 1.58 1.31 -12.55
CA LYS A 110 1.10 2.13 -11.43
C LYS A 110 1.54 1.57 -10.07
N ILE A 111 1.64 2.49 -9.13
CA ILE A 111 1.62 2.21 -7.69
C ILE A 111 0.16 2.08 -7.25
N LEU A 112 -0.18 0.98 -6.57
CA LEU A 112 -1.54 0.69 -6.11
C LEU A 112 -1.51 0.41 -4.61
N LEU A 113 -2.27 1.20 -3.83
CA LEU A 113 -2.43 0.91 -2.41
C LEU A 113 -3.44 -0.22 -2.21
N THR A 114 -3.18 -1.09 -1.24
CA THR A 114 -4.14 -2.14 -0.83
C THR A 114 -5.50 -1.54 -0.49
N SER A 115 -5.54 -0.40 0.24
CA SER A 115 -6.77 0.31 0.57
C SER A 115 -7.55 0.80 -0.66
N PHE A 116 -6.87 1.22 -1.73
CA PHE A 116 -7.53 1.67 -2.96
C PHE A 116 -8.06 0.50 -3.78
N LEU A 117 -7.31 -0.60 -3.84
CA LEU A 117 -7.80 -1.84 -4.43
C LEU A 117 -9.00 -2.38 -3.66
N ALA A 118 -8.97 -2.29 -2.35
CA ALA A 118 -10.07 -2.70 -1.50
C ALA A 118 -11.34 -1.89 -1.75
N ARG A 119 -11.25 -0.56 -1.90
CA ARG A 119 -12.38 0.27 -2.33
C ARG A 119 -12.87 -0.09 -3.73
N LYS A 120 -11.95 -0.32 -4.67
CA LYS A 120 -12.28 -0.66 -6.07
C LYS A 120 -13.05 -1.98 -6.18
N TYR A 121 -12.67 -2.97 -5.37
CA TYR A 121 -13.18 -4.35 -5.46
C TYR A 121 -14.09 -4.75 -4.30
N ASP A 122 -14.54 -3.80 -3.48
CA ASP A 122 -15.35 -4.00 -2.27
C ASP A 122 -14.79 -5.08 -1.34
N ILE A 123 -13.50 -4.99 -1.06
CA ILE A 123 -12.78 -5.90 -0.16
C ILE A 123 -12.75 -5.27 1.24
N LYS A 124 -12.99 -6.10 2.25
CA LYS A 124 -12.82 -5.75 3.66
C LYS A 124 -11.75 -6.66 4.26
N ASP A 125 -11.00 -6.12 5.20
CA ASP A 125 -10.07 -6.88 6.03
C ASP A 125 -10.87 -7.77 7.01
N LEU A 126 -10.19 -8.63 7.77
CA LEU A 126 -10.78 -9.59 8.70
C LEU A 126 -11.68 -8.94 9.76
N ASN A 127 -11.45 -7.66 10.06
CA ASN A 127 -12.27 -6.86 10.97
C ASN A 127 -13.52 -6.24 10.32
N GLY A 128 -13.78 -6.51 9.04
CA GLY A 128 -14.92 -5.97 8.29
C GLY A 128 -14.74 -4.53 7.81
N LEU A 129 -13.54 -3.95 7.93
CA LEU A 129 -13.24 -2.57 7.55
C LEU A 129 -12.13 -2.51 6.48
N ILE A 130 -12.00 -1.37 5.83
CA ILE A 130 -10.82 -1.06 4.99
C ILE A 130 -9.75 -0.50 5.93
N THR A 131 -8.79 -1.35 6.28
CA THR A 131 -7.71 -1.05 7.22
C THR A 131 -6.47 -0.53 6.49
N GLY A 132 -5.52 0.09 7.21
CA GLY A 132 -4.21 0.43 6.67
C GLY A 132 -4.16 1.60 5.68
N ASP A 133 -5.24 2.34 5.49
CA ASP A 133 -5.28 3.49 4.58
C ASP A 133 -4.46 4.67 5.13
N MET A 134 -3.22 4.80 4.66
CA MET A 134 -2.28 5.84 5.07
C MET A 134 -2.64 7.24 4.57
N PHE A 135 -3.57 7.36 3.62
CA PHE A 135 -4.02 8.65 3.07
C PHE A 135 -5.43 9.03 3.54
N SER A 136 -6.09 8.21 4.35
CA SER A 136 -7.34 8.57 5.02
C SER A 136 -7.06 9.66 6.07
N ILE A 137 -7.79 10.77 5.98
CA ILE A 137 -7.66 11.88 6.94
C ILE A 137 -7.98 11.40 8.36
N LYS A 138 -8.98 10.51 8.49
CA LYS A 138 -9.34 9.87 9.75
C LYS A 138 -8.14 9.13 10.37
N ASN A 139 -7.50 8.26 9.61
CA ASN A 139 -6.39 7.44 10.11
C ASN A 139 -5.18 8.31 10.45
N ILE A 140 -4.88 9.34 9.64
CA ILE A 140 -3.79 10.28 9.92
C ILE A 140 -4.01 10.98 11.27
N LEU A 141 -5.24 11.41 11.58
CA LEU A 141 -5.56 12.04 12.86
C LEU A 141 -5.46 11.05 14.03
N GLN A 142 -5.92 9.82 13.86
CA GLN A 142 -5.82 8.77 14.89
C GLN A 142 -4.36 8.46 15.25
N VAL A 143 -3.50 8.28 14.24
CA VAL A 143 -2.06 8.03 14.44
C VAL A 143 -1.38 9.20 15.16
N ARG A 144 -1.83 10.44 14.91
CA ARG A 144 -1.35 11.64 15.62
C ARG A 144 -1.96 11.83 17.01
N GLY A 145 -2.92 11.00 17.41
CA GLY A 145 -3.58 11.06 18.71
C GLY A 145 -4.79 12.01 18.80
N HIS A 146 -5.25 12.57 17.68
CA HIS A 146 -6.42 13.46 17.64
C HIS A 146 -7.73 12.68 17.49
N ASN A 147 -8.03 11.81 18.46
CA ASN A 147 -9.15 10.86 18.39
C ASN A 147 -10.52 11.55 18.27
N TRP A 148 -10.72 12.68 18.96
CA TRP A 148 -11.97 13.44 18.90
C TRP A 148 -12.28 13.99 17.49
N ILE A 149 -11.29 14.58 16.82
CA ILE A 149 -11.48 15.09 15.46
C ILE A 149 -11.67 13.92 14.49
N SER A 150 -10.95 12.82 14.70
CA SER A 150 -11.05 11.64 13.84
C SER A 150 -12.42 10.96 13.87
N SER A 151 -13.18 11.06 14.97
CA SER A 151 -14.52 10.45 15.07
C SER A 151 -15.55 11.18 14.21
N LEU A 152 -15.31 12.46 13.90
CA LEU A 152 -16.19 13.30 13.07
C LEU A 152 -15.91 13.16 11.57
N ILE A 153 -14.75 12.59 11.19
CA ILE A 153 -14.33 12.49 9.79
C ILE A 153 -14.62 11.08 9.26
N PRO A 154 -15.41 10.94 8.18
CA PRO A 154 -15.62 9.66 7.53
C PRO A 154 -14.32 9.06 6.97
N SER A 155 -14.15 7.74 7.06
CA SER A 155 -12.94 7.05 6.61
C SER A 155 -12.70 7.14 5.09
N PHE A 156 -13.77 7.36 4.30
CA PHE A 156 -13.67 7.50 2.86
C PHE A 156 -13.00 8.80 2.39
N ILE A 157 -12.87 9.81 3.25
CA ILE A 157 -12.17 11.06 2.92
C ILE A 157 -10.65 10.82 2.93
N THR A 158 -10.05 10.86 1.74
CA THR A 158 -8.63 10.64 1.52
C THR A 158 -7.95 11.83 0.87
N ILE A 159 -6.66 11.99 1.13
CA ILE A 159 -5.82 12.94 0.41
C ILE A 159 -5.79 12.55 -1.08
N PRO A 160 -6.11 13.48 -2.00
CA PRO A 160 -6.03 13.20 -3.43
C PRO A 160 -4.62 12.78 -3.85
N THR A 161 -4.52 11.82 -4.77
CA THR A 161 -3.25 11.20 -5.17
C THR A 161 -2.25 12.19 -5.76
N ILE A 162 -2.72 13.29 -6.36
CA ILE A 162 -1.86 14.38 -6.85
C ILE A 162 -0.98 14.95 -5.73
N PHE A 163 -1.49 15.00 -4.50
CA PHE A 163 -0.73 15.51 -3.36
C PHE A 163 0.34 14.52 -2.86
N ILE A 164 0.20 13.23 -3.17
CA ILE A 164 1.21 12.22 -2.84
C ILE A 164 2.50 12.49 -3.61
N HIS A 165 2.42 13.07 -4.81
CA HIS A 165 3.60 13.43 -5.59
C HIS A 165 4.52 14.41 -4.84
N TYR A 166 3.93 15.39 -4.17
CA TYR A 166 4.66 16.37 -3.34
C TYR A 166 5.24 15.79 -2.05
N LEU A 167 4.92 14.53 -1.70
CA LEU A 167 5.60 13.82 -0.63
C LEU A 167 6.95 13.28 -1.07
N SER A 168 7.20 13.18 -2.38
CA SER A 168 8.49 12.77 -2.90
C SER A 168 9.50 13.91 -2.84
N ASN A 169 10.77 13.61 -2.57
CA ASN A 169 11.86 14.59 -2.67
C ASN A 169 12.27 14.88 -4.12
N LYS A 170 11.38 14.64 -5.09
CA LYS A 170 11.67 14.82 -6.52
C LYS A 170 11.04 16.14 -6.97
N PHE A 171 11.90 17.11 -7.27
CA PHE A 171 11.61 18.44 -7.82
C PHE A 171 10.57 19.25 -7.04
#